data_AF-A0A3N5YJ05-F1
#
_entry.id   AF-A0A3N5YJ05-F1
#
_cell.length_a   1.000
_cell.length_b   1.000
_cell.length_c   1.000
_cell.angle_alpha   90.00
_cell.angle_beta   90.00
_cell.angle_gamma   90.00
#
_symmetry.space_group_name_H-M   'P 1'
#
loop_
_entity.id
_entity.type
_entity.pdbx_description
1 polymer ?
#
loop_
_entity_poly.entity_id
_entity_poly.type
_entity_poly.pdbx_seq_one_letter_code
_entity_poly.pdbx_strand_id
1 'polypeptide(L)'
;MFGNFIYFILVLLIYLTYTPSEQTHFSGAESLALALLLSLAFTGFVRRSFTRIEERIDRIGSARAAALFHSAQMRGAVTAVAVFALDVYGLNLPSFLIDWPFFAHVPTLAAVVFLALFAGHLALVWAFGFEAYRRLHPAAGFGRREYVGSHVSFSLPVLIPWVVASGLTDALNALPFTGPKTFLATTEGQLAYFGLIMLAIALVGPLMVQRLWHCTPLAAGDHRERIEALCRRAGMRYRDILSWPLFGGRMVTAAVMGLIRRFRYILVTPALLDLLAPREIDAVVAHEIGHIKR
;
A
#
# COMPACT_ATOMS: atom_id res chain seq x y z
N MET A 1 5.98 -5.57 -5.96
CA MET A 1 4.82 -5.12 -5.16
C MET A 1 5.26 -4.66 -3.78
N PHE A 2 6.00 -5.48 -3.02
CA PHE A 2 6.55 -5.09 -1.71
C PHE A 2 7.44 -3.83 -1.71
N GLY A 3 8.14 -3.54 -2.81
CA GLY A 3 8.91 -2.30 -2.95
C GLY A 3 8.08 -1.02 -2.76
N ASN A 4 6.76 -1.07 -3.01
CA ASN A 4 5.87 0.07 -2.78
C ASN A 4 5.84 0.49 -1.31
N PHE A 5 5.95 -0.47 -0.38
CA PHE A 5 5.98 -0.17 1.06
C PHE A 5 7.16 0.72 1.43
N ILE A 6 8.33 0.45 0.84
CA ILE A 6 9.55 1.24 1.07
C ILE A 6 9.33 2.68 0.59
N TYR A 7 8.70 2.87 -0.57
CA TYR A 7 8.44 4.23 -1.06
C TYR A 7 7.46 5.01 -0.18
N PHE A 8 6.39 4.37 0.30
CA PHE A 8 5.45 5.02 1.23
C PHE A 8 6.11 5.36 2.57
N ILE A 9 6.96 4.48 3.11
CA ILE A 9 7.73 4.75 4.33
C ILE A 9 8.70 5.92 4.10
N LEU A 10 9.38 5.96 2.95
CA LEU A 10 10.34 7.02 2.62
C LEU A 10 9.65 8.38 2.46
N VAL A 11 8.53 8.44 1.74
CA VAL A 11 7.72 9.65 1.56
C VAL A 11 7.15 10.14 2.89
N LEU A 12 6.71 9.21 3.73
CA LEU A 12 6.27 9.53 5.08
C LEU A 12 7.42 10.12 5.90
N LEU A 13 8.62 9.54 5.84
CA LEU A 13 9.80 10.08 6.51
C LEU A 13 10.13 11.50 6.00
N ILE A 14 10.18 11.70 4.68
CA ILE A 14 10.40 13.00 4.03
C ILE A 14 9.42 14.05 4.59
N TYR A 15 8.14 13.69 4.71
CA TYR A 15 7.13 14.60 5.24
C TYR A 15 7.32 14.87 6.74
N LEU A 16 7.60 13.84 7.55
CA LEU A 16 7.76 13.98 9.00
C LEU A 16 9.05 14.72 9.40
N THR A 17 10.08 14.72 8.55
CA THR A 17 11.33 15.45 8.78
C THR A 17 11.31 16.87 8.22
N TYR A 18 10.20 17.29 7.62
CA TYR A 18 10.07 18.64 7.09
C TYR A 18 9.88 19.64 8.25
N THR A 19 10.70 20.69 8.23
CA THR A 19 10.61 21.85 9.12
C THR A 19 10.22 23.07 8.29
N PRO A 20 9.13 23.78 8.62
CA PRO A 20 8.73 24.99 7.91
C PRO A 20 9.86 26.03 7.90
N SER A 21 10.08 26.65 6.74
CA SER A 21 11.02 27.78 6.61
C SER A 21 10.30 29.09 6.96
N GLU A 22 10.96 29.99 7.68
CA GLU A 22 10.41 31.34 7.94
C GLU A 22 10.26 32.18 6.66
N GLN A 23 11.03 31.88 5.61
CA GLN A 23 10.93 32.51 4.30
C GLN A 23 10.65 31.46 3.23
N THR A 24 9.52 31.59 2.54
CA THR A 24 9.23 30.80 1.33
C THR A 24 9.82 31.51 0.12
N HIS A 25 10.52 30.77 -0.75
CA HIS A 25 11.09 31.33 -1.98
C HIS A 25 10.02 31.75 -2.99
N PHE A 26 8.82 31.19 -2.89
CA PHE A 26 7.68 31.42 -3.77
C PHE A 26 6.44 31.75 -2.95
N SER A 27 5.48 32.43 -3.58
CA SER A 27 4.12 32.55 -3.05
C SER A 27 3.37 31.22 -3.15
N GLY A 28 2.29 31.05 -2.38
CA GLY A 28 1.49 29.81 -2.41
C GLY A 28 0.93 29.47 -3.79
N ALA A 29 0.54 30.48 -4.58
CA ALA A 29 0.05 30.29 -5.95
C ALA A 29 1.15 29.84 -6.91
N GLU A 30 2.35 30.43 -6.79
CA GLU A 30 3.51 30.04 -7.60
C GLU A 30 3.98 28.62 -7.24
N SER A 31 4.08 28.29 -5.95
CA SER A 31 4.40 26.93 -5.50
C SER A 31 3.39 25.91 -6.02
N LEU A 32 2.09 26.22 -5.96
CA LEU A 32 1.06 25.33 -6.50
C LEU A 32 1.20 25.17 -8.03
N ALA A 33 1.42 26.26 -8.76
CA ALA A 33 1.62 26.21 -10.21
C ALA A 33 2.86 25.38 -10.59
N LEU A 34 3.96 25.53 -9.86
CA LEU A 34 5.18 24.76 -10.04
C LEU A 34 4.97 23.27 -9.70
N ALA A 35 4.25 22.95 -8.62
CA ALA A 35 3.92 21.57 -8.26
C ALA A 35 3.06 20.87 -9.33
N LEU A 36 2.09 21.61 -9.91
CA LEU A 36 1.30 21.13 -11.04
C LEU A 36 2.18 20.91 -12.28
N LEU A 37 3.09 21.83 -12.58
CA LEU A 37 4.03 21.70 -13.68
C LEU A 37 4.98 20.49 -13.50
N LEU A 38 5.50 20.28 -12.29
CA LEU A 38 6.30 19.10 -11.94
C LEU A 38 5.50 17.81 -12.12
N SER A 39 4.25 17.80 -11.67
CA SER A 39 3.35 16.66 -11.83
C SER A 39 3.02 16.37 -13.31
N LEU A 40 2.85 17.40 -14.13
CA LEU A 40 2.67 17.27 -15.59
C LEU A 40 3.94 16.75 -16.27
N ALA A 41 5.11 17.29 -15.91
CA ALA A 41 6.39 16.84 -16.44
C ALA A 41 6.65 15.37 -16.08
N PHE A 42 6.38 14.98 -14.82
CA PHE A 42 6.41 13.60 -14.36
C PHE A 42 5.49 12.69 -15.18
N THR A 43 4.25 13.11 -15.39
CA THR A 43 3.27 12.39 -16.21
C THR A 43 3.79 12.15 -17.62
N GLY A 44 4.36 13.18 -18.25
CA GLY A 44 4.98 13.08 -19.58
C GLY A 44 6.16 12.11 -19.61
N PHE A 45 7.04 12.16 -18.60
CA PHE A 45 8.17 11.25 -18.44
C PHE A 45 7.74 9.79 -18.31
N VAL A 46 6.77 9.51 -17.43
CA VAL A 46 6.23 8.16 -17.18
C VAL A 46 5.57 7.62 -18.44
N ARG A 47 4.68 8.40 -19.07
CA ARG A 47 3.99 8.01 -20.30
C ARG A 47 4.99 7.66 -21.41
N ARG A 48 5.97 8.55 -21.66
CA ARG A 48 7.01 8.31 -22.68
C ARG A 48 7.85 7.08 -22.38
N SER A 49 8.11 6.78 -21.11
CA SER A 49 8.89 5.61 -20.71
C SER A 49 8.18 4.31 -21.03
N PHE A 50 6.87 4.20 -20.77
CA PHE A 50 6.09 3.01 -21.07
C PHE A 50 5.74 2.87 -22.55
N THR A 51 5.37 3.95 -23.24
CA THR A 51 5.12 3.91 -24.70
C THR A 51 6.33 3.41 -25.49
N ARG A 52 7.55 3.82 -25.11
CA ARG A 52 8.78 3.30 -25.73
C ARG A 52 8.99 1.80 -25.53
N ILE A 53 8.47 1.23 -24.44
CA ILE A 53 8.54 -0.22 -24.18
C ILE A 53 7.49 -0.93 -25.03
N GLU A 54 6.27 -0.39 -25.08
CA GLU A 54 5.18 -0.92 -25.90
C GLU A 54 5.54 -1.00 -27.39
N GLU A 55 6.22 0.01 -27.93
CA GLU A 55 6.68 0.02 -29.33
C GLU A 55 7.77 -1.03 -29.63
N ARG A 56 8.51 -1.47 -28.60
CA ARG A 56 9.65 -2.38 -28.74
C ARG A 56 9.31 -3.82 -28.34
N ILE A 57 8.21 -4.04 -27.65
CA ILE A 57 7.85 -5.31 -27.01
C ILE A 57 7.81 -6.49 -27.99
N ASP A 58 7.32 -6.27 -29.21
CA ASP A 58 7.22 -7.31 -30.23
C ASP A 58 8.58 -7.63 -30.87
N ARG A 59 9.57 -6.73 -30.73
CA ARG A 59 10.91 -6.85 -31.31
C ARG A 59 11.94 -7.38 -30.32
N ILE A 60 11.69 -7.21 -29.03
CA ILE A 60 12.61 -7.62 -27.96
C ILE A 60 11.94 -8.76 -27.17
N GLY A 61 12.58 -9.92 -27.10
CA GLY A 61 11.98 -11.11 -26.47
C GLY A 61 11.39 -10.85 -25.08
N SER A 62 10.39 -11.67 -24.69
CA SER A 62 9.54 -11.48 -23.52
C SER A 62 10.30 -11.20 -22.22
N ALA A 63 11.40 -11.92 -21.96
CA ALA A 63 12.22 -11.74 -20.76
C ALA A 63 12.84 -10.32 -20.68
N ARG A 64 13.34 -9.80 -21.81
CA ARG A 64 13.94 -8.45 -21.86
C ARG A 64 12.88 -7.36 -21.74
N ALA A 65 11.72 -7.57 -22.36
CA ALA A 65 10.60 -6.64 -22.24
C ALA A 65 10.09 -6.57 -20.79
N ALA A 66 9.99 -7.71 -20.11
CA ALA A 66 9.63 -7.77 -18.69
C ALA A 66 10.64 -7.06 -17.79
N ALA A 67 11.95 -7.23 -18.05
CA ALA A 67 13.00 -6.51 -17.32
C ALA A 67 12.90 -4.99 -17.51
N LEU A 68 12.73 -4.51 -18.74
CA LEU A 68 12.57 -3.08 -19.03
C LEU A 68 11.31 -2.50 -18.39
N PHE A 69 10.21 -3.26 -18.40
CA PHE A 69 8.97 -2.88 -17.73
C PHE A 69 9.20 -2.68 -16.22
N HIS A 70 9.83 -3.65 -15.56
CA HIS A 70 10.12 -3.55 -14.13
C HIS A 70 11.07 -2.38 -13.82
N SER A 71 12.12 -2.17 -14.62
CA SER A 71 13.01 -1.01 -14.48
C SER A 71 12.31 0.33 -14.73
N ALA A 72 11.35 0.40 -15.65
CA ALA A 72 10.55 1.61 -15.87
C ALA A 72 9.61 1.89 -14.69
N GLN A 73 8.98 0.86 -14.13
CA GLN A 73 8.15 0.99 -12.94
C GLN A 73 8.97 1.47 -11.72
N MET A 74 10.15 0.88 -11.50
CA MET A 74 11.07 1.29 -10.43
C MET A 74 11.54 2.73 -10.61
N ARG A 75 11.98 3.11 -11.81
CA ARG A 75 12.38 4.51 -12.11
C ARG A 75 11.22 5.48 -11.91
N GLY A 76 10.03 5.13 -12.38
CA GLY A 76 8.82 5.95 -12.18
C GLY A 76 8.51 6.18 -10.70
N ALA A 77 8.62 5.14 -9.87
CA ALA A 77 8.41 5.27 -8.43
C ALA A 77 9.50 6.13 -7.75
N VAL A 78 10.78 5.93 -8.08
CA VAL A 78 11.88 6.75 -7.56
C VAL A 78 11.74 8.22 -7.98
N THR A 79 11.38 8.48 -9.24
CA THR A 79 11.10 9.85 -9.69
C THR A 79 9.89 10.44 -8.99
N ALA A 80 8.84 9.66 -8.69
CA ALA A 80 7.71 10.14 -7.90
C ALA A 80 8.12 10.57 -6.48
N VAL A 81 9.02 9.81 -5.82
CA VAL A 81 9.59 10.21 -4.53
C VAL A 81 10.39 11.51 -4.67
N ALA A 82 11.19 11.66 -5.73
CA ALA A 82 11.95 12.88 -5.97
C ALA A 82 11.04 14.10 -6.22
N VAL A 83 9.97 13.95 -7.00
CA VAL A 83 8.95 14.99 -7.21
C VAL A 83 8.29 15.36 -5.89
N PHE A 84 7.88 14.37 -5.10
CA PHE A 84 7.31 14.61 -3.77
C PHE A 84 8.28 15.36 -2.84
N ALA A 85 9.56 15.00 -2.84
CA ALA A 85 10.57 15.70 -2.06
C ALA A 85 10.74 17.16 -2.52
N LEU A 86 10.68 17.43 -3.82
CA LEU A 86 10.69 18.78 -4.37
C LEU A 86 9.43 19.56 -3.97
N ASP A 87 8.25 18.93 -4.00
CA ASP A 87 7.01 19.57 -3.56
C ASP A 87 7.07 19.95 -2.07
N VAL A 88 7.60 19.06 -1.23
CA VAL A 88 7.72 19.28 0.23
C VAL A 88 8.83 20.28 0.59
N TYR A 89 10.07 20.02 0.16
CA TYR A 89 11.22 20.82 0.57
C TYR A 89 11.54 21.98 -0.39
N GLY A 90 11.43 21.77 -1.70
CA GLY A 90 11.78 22.78 -2.70
C GLY A 90 10.73 23.87 -2.83
N LEU A 91 9.47 23.47 -2.96
CA LEU A 91 8.33 24.38 -3.12
C LEU A 91 7.64 24.73 -1.80
N ASN A 92 8.05 24.08 -0.71
CA ASN A 92 7.57 24.36 0.63
C ASN A 92 6.04 24.20 0.78
N LEU A 93 5.41 23.31 -0.01
CA LEU A 93 3.94 23.19 -0.08
C LEU A 93 3.28 22.99 1.30
N PRO A 94 3.83 22.20 2.24
CA PRO A 94 3.18 21.99 3.52
C PRO A 94 3.00 23.28 4.34
N SER A 95 3.91 24.26 4.24
CA SER A 95 3.78 25.54 4.96
C SER A 95 2.46 26.24 4.70
N PHE A 96 2.01 26.25 3.44
CA PHE A 96 0.76 26.90 3.04
C PHE A 96 -0.51 26.18 3.53
N LEU A 97 -0.39 24.91 3.97
CA LEU A 97 -1.51 24.15 4.53
C LEU A 97 -1.49 24.12 6.05
N ILE A 98 -0.32 24.16 6.69
CA ILE A 98 -0.18 24.06 8.15
C ILE A 98 -0.87 25.23 8.87
N ASP A 99 -0.81 26.44 8.30
CA ASP A 99 -1.42 27.63 8.90
C ASP A 99 -2.95 27.67 8.78
N TRP A 100 -3.56 26.77 7.99
CA TRP A 100 -5.01 26.73 7.86
C TRP A 100 -5.60 26.17 9.16
N PRO A 101 -6.51 26.89 9.86
CA PRO A 101 -7.13 26.46 11.12
C PRO A 101 -7.60 25.00 11.18
N PHE A 102 -8.11 24.46 10.07
CA PHE A 102 -8.54 23.06 10.01
C PHE A 102 -7.38 22.07 10.15
N PHE A 103 -6.28 22.29 9.43
CA PHE A 103 -5.10 21.43 9.47
C PHE A 103 -4.26 21.64 10.73
N ALA A 104 -4.31 22.83 11.34
CA ALA A 104 -3.70 23.09 12.64
C ALA A 104 -4.30 22.21 13.76
N HIS A 105 -5.61 21.90 13.68
CA HIS A 105 -6.27 21.00 14.63
C HIS A 105 -6.11 19.52 14.30
N VAL A 106 -5.90 19.17 13.03
CA VAL A 106 -5.72 17.78 12.59
C VAL A 106 -4.53 17.66 11.62
N PRO A 107 -3.28 17.83 12.11
CA PRO A 107 -2.08 17.77 11.27
C PRO A 107 -1.94 16.46 10.49
N THR A 108 -2.42 15.34 11.05
CA THR A 108 -2.43 14.04 10.36
C THR A 108 -3.17 14.11 9.02
N LEU A 109 -4.23 14.91 8.93
CA LEU A 109 -5.00 15.03 7.70
C LEU A 109 -4.23 15.79 6.61
N ALA A 110 -3.43 16.79 6.97
CA ALA A 110 -2.54 17.47 6.03
C ALA A 110 -1.54 16.46 5.45
N ALA A 111 -0.89 15.68 6.30
CA ALA A 111 0.02 14.60 5.89
C ALA A 111 -0.66 13.55 5.00
N VAL A 112 -1.91 13.17 5.29
CA VAL A 112 -2.71 12.27 4.44
C VAL A 112 -2.98 12.87 3.05
N VAL A 113 -3.20 14.19 2.93
CA VAL A 113 -3.35 14.86 1.62
C VAL A 113 -2.06 14.73 0.80
N PHE A 114 -0.89 14.93 1.41
CA PHE A 114 0.40 14.76 0.73
C PHE A 114 0.68 13.29 0.38
N LEU A 115 0.35 12.34 1.26
CA LEU A 115 0.43 10.91 0.93
C LEU A 115 -0.51 10.54 -0.21
N ALA A 116 -1.69 11.16 -0.30
CA ALA A 116 -2.63 10.97 -1.41
C ALA A 116 -2.09 11.55 -2.72
N LEU A 117 -1.41 12.71 -2.68
CA LEU A 117 -0.70 13.27 -3.84
C LEU A 117 0.33 12.25 -4.36
N PHE A 118 1.20 11.75 -3.49
CA PHE A 118 2.19 10.73 -3.86
C PHE A 118 1.56 9.43 -4.38
N ALA A 119 0.50 8.94 -3.73
CA ALA A 119 -0.26 7.79 -4.20
C ALA A 119 -0.85 8.03 -5.61
N GLY A 120 -1.25 9.27 -5.90
CA GLY A 120 -1.67 9.72 -7.23
C GLY A 120 -0.56 9.59 -8.27
N HIS A 121 0.67 10.02 -7.96
CA HIS A 121 1.82 9.83 -8.86
C HIS A 121 2.11 8.35 -9.13
N LEU A 122 2.07 7.50 -8.10
CA LEU A 122 2.20 6.05 -8.30
C LEU A 122 1.04 5.46 -9.11
N ALA A 123 -0.18 5.94 -8.90
CA ALA A 123 -1.34 5.53 -9.68
C ALA A 123 -1.17 5.86 -11.17
N LEU A 124 -0.54 6.99 -11.51
CA LEU A 124 -0.16 7.31 -12.90
C LEU A 124 0.87 6.33 -13.45
N VAL A 125 1.91 5.97 -12.68
CA VAL A 125 2.90 4.96 -13.07
C VAL A 125 2.21 3.64 -13.42
N TRP A 126 1.27 3.18 -12.59
CA TRP A 126 0.51 1.96 -12.86
C TRP A 126 -0.47 2.12 -14.02
N ALA A 127 -1.14 3.27 -14.14
CA ALA A 127 -2.12 3.51 -15.19
C ALA A 127 -1.48 3.54 -16.58
N PHE A 128 -0.31 4.18 -16.74
CA PHE A 128 0.44 4.17 -18.00
C PHE A 128 1.17 2.86 -18.22
N GLY A 129 1.62 2.18 -17.16
CA GLY A 129 2.25 0.86 -17.29
C GLY A 129 1.26 -0.26 -17.65
N PHE A 130 -0.04 -0.05 -17.48
CA PHE A 130 -1.03 -1.11 -17.69
C PHE A 130 -1.03 -1.67 -19.12
N GLU A 131 -0.87 -0.83 -20.15
CA GLU A 131 -0.91 -1.31 -21.53
C GLU A 131 0.32 -2.17 -21.87
N ALA A 132 1.52 -1.72 -21.47
CA ALA A 132 2.72 -2.55 -21.49
C ALA A 132 2.55 -3.86 -20.72
N TYR A 133 1.94 -3.83 -19.52
CA TYR A 133 1.68 -5.02 -18.71
C TYR A 133 0.75 -6.00 -19.42
N ARG A 134 -0.34 -5.51 -20.04
CA ARG A 134 -1.33 -6.31 -20.76
C ARG A 134 -0.71 -7.03 -21.96
N ARG A 135 0.20 -6.37 -22.69
CA ARG A 135 0.94 -7.01 -23.78
C ARG A 135 1.92 -8.09 -23.30
N LEU A 136 2.55 -7.88 -22.14
CA LEU A 136 3.41 -8.90 -21.52
C LEU A 136 2.62 -10.08 -20.96
N HIS A 137 1.38 -9.86 -20.54
CA HIS A 137 0.51 -10.87 -19.95
C HIS A 137 -0.85 -10.88 -20.65
N PRO A 138 -0.96 -11.38 -21.90
CA PRO A 138 -2.20 -11.33 -22.66
C PRO A 138 -3.37 -12.08 -22.01
N ALA A 139 -3.06 -13.08 -21.17
CA ALA A 139 -4.03 -13.84 -20.39
C ALA A 139 -4.57 -13.08 -19.16
N ALA A 140 -4.07 -11.88 -18.87
CA ALA A 140 -4.56 -11.02 -17.79
C ALA A 140 -5.95 -10.47 -18.16
N GLY A 141 -7.00 -11.21 -17.77
CA GLY A 141 -8.40 -10.85 -18.04
C GLY A 141 -8.98 -9.78 -17.10
N PHE A 142 -8.18 -8.79 -16.68
CA PHE A 142 -8.60 -7.70 -15.79
C PHE A 142 -8.32 -6.32 -16.40
N GLY A 143 -9.09 -5.32 -15.99
CA GLY A 143 -9.01 -3.96 -16.53
C GLY A 143 -7.98 -3.05 -15.86
N ARG A 144 -7.74 -1.88 -16.46
CA ARG A 144 -6.82 -0.86 -15.90
C ARG A 144 -7.19 -0.43 -14.49
N ARG A 145 -8.50 -0.28 -14.21
CA ARG A 145 -9.00 0.12 -12.89
C ARG A 145 -8.67 -0.93 -11.82
N GLU A 146 -8.84 -2.20 -12.13
CA GLU A 146 -8.54 -3.31 -11.21
C GLU A 146 -7.02 -3.44 -11.00
N TYR A 147 -6.21 -3.21 -12.04
CA TYR A 147 -4.76 -3.20 -11.94
C TYR A 147 -4.26 -2.09 -10.99
N VAL A 148 -4.67 -0.85 -11.22
CA VAL A 148 -4.29 0.31 -10.38
C VAL A 148 -4.87 0.17 -8.98
N GLY A 149 -6.14 -0.21 -8.87
CA GLY A 149 -6.83 -0.41 -7.60
C GLY A 149 -6.17 -1.50 -6.75
N SER A 150 -5.76 -2.62 -7.36
CA SER A 150 -5.02 -3.69 -6.68
C SER A 150 -3.67 -3.19 -6.16
N HIS A 151 -2.93 -2.40 -6.94
CA HIS A 151 -1.67 -1.81 -6.49
C HIS A 151 -1.84 -0.82 -5.34
N VAL A 152 -2.84 0.06 -5.41
CA VAL A 152 -3.16 1.02 -4.34
C VAL A 152 -3.58 0.28 -3.09
N SER A 153 -4.60 -0.58 -3.18
CA SER A 153 -5.14 -1.37 -2.07
C SER A 153 -4.08 -2.26 -1.42
N PHE A 154 -3.19 -2.87 -2.22
CA PHE A 154 -2.07 -3.65 -1.70
C PHE A 154 -1.06 -2.80 -0.93
N SER A 155 -0.87 -1.52 -1.32
CA SER A 155 0.13 -0.63 -0.72
C SER A 155 -0.36 0.07 0.55
N LEU A 156 -1.65 0.38 0.65
CA LEU A 156 -2.26 1.14 1.77
C LEU A 156 -2.07 0.56 3.19
N PRO A 157 -2.00 -0.76 3.43
CA PRO A 157 -1.89 -1.28 4.79
C PRO A 157 -0.66 -0.80 5.56
N VAL A 158 0.42 -0.45 4.85
CA VAL A 158 1.65 0.09 5.46
C VAL A 158 1.42 1.43 6.16
N LEU A 159 0.42 2.21 5.73
CA LEU A 159 0.11 3.52 6.29
C LEU A 159 -0.84 3.45 7.50
N ILE A 160 -1.59 2.35 7.64
CA ILE A 160 -2.60 2.19 8.71
C ILE A 160 -2.01 2.47 10.10
N PRO A 161 -0.85 1.89 10.48
CA PRO A 161 -0.29 2.13 11.81
C PRO A 161 -0.04 3.59 12.12
N TRP A 162 0.55 4.29 11.15
CA TRP A 162 0.89 5.69 11.31
C TRP A 162 -0.36 6.59 11.30
N VAL A 163 -1.35 6.32 10.43
CA VAL A 163 -2.61 7.09 10.40
C VAL A 163 -3.39 6.92 11.71
N VAL A 164 -3.48 5.70 12.23
CA VAL A 164 -4.19 5.43 13.50
C VAL A 164 -3.46 6.08 14.68
N ALA A 165 -2.13 5.94 14.75
CA ALA A 165 -1.34 6.54 15.82
C ALA A 165 -1.40 8.07 15.78
N SER A 166 -1.18 8.69 14.62
CA SER A 166 -1.16 10.16 14.51
C SER A 166 -2.57 10.74 14.68
N GLY A 167 -3.59 10.11 14.08
CA GLY A 167 -4.98 10.57 14.22
C GLY A 167 -5.51 10.48 15.64
N LEU A 168 -5.13 9.44 16.40
CA LEU A 168 -5.50 9.36 17.83
C LEU A 168 -4.75 10.42 18.65
N THR A 169 -3.49 10.71 18.35
CA THR A 169 -2.75 11.81 18.98
C THR A 169 -3.42 13.17 18.70
N ASP A 170 -3.83 13.43 17.47
CA ASP A 170 -4.57 14.65 17.11
C ASP A 170 -5.88 14.77 17.89
N ALA A 171 -6.64 13.67 17.98
CA ALA A 171 -7.88 13.63 18.76
C ALA A 171 -7.65 13.89 20.26
N LEU A 172 -6.60 13.30 20.85
CA LEU A 172 -6.24 13.55 22.24
C LEU A 172 -5.80 14.99 22.48
N ASN A 173 -5.08 15.59 21.53
CA ASN A 173 -4.65 16.98 21.58
C ASN A 173 -5.82 17.97 21.45
N ALA A 174 -6.87 17.61 20.71
CA ALA A 174 -8.09 18.40 20.59
C ALA A 174 -8.96 18.39 21.87
N LEU A 175 -8.84 17.36 22.72
CA LEU A 175 -9.59 17.28 23.97
C LEU A 175 -9.01 18.25 25.04
N PRO A 176 -9.85 18.80 25.93
CA PRO A 176 -9.43 19.75 26.96
C PRO A 176 -8.68 19.11 28.15
N PHE A 177 -8.45 17.80 28.13
CA PHE A 177 -7.82 17.08 29.24
C PHE A 177 -6.30 17.26 29.23
N THR A 178 -5.72 17.68 30.36
CA THR A 178 -4.26 17.84 30.52
C THR A 178 -3.56 16.53 30.88
N GLY A 179 -4.17 15.68 31.71
CA GLY A 179 -3.58 14.43 32.20
C GLY A 179 -3.03 13.50 31.10
N PRO A 180 -3.83 13.10 30.08
CA PRO A 180 -3.36 12.25 29.00
C PRO A 180 -2.20 12.88 28.21
N LYS A 181 -2.23 14.20 28.01
CA LYS A 181 -1.17 14.93 27.28
C LYS A 181 0.13 14.93 28.07
N THR A 182 0.07 15.18 29.37
CA THR A 182 1.23 15.15 30.26
C THR A 182 1.84 13.74 30.34
N PHE A 183 1.00 12.69 30.38
CA PHE A 183 1.49 11.32 30.33
C PHE A 183 2.16 11.00 28.99
N LEU A 184 1.55 11.36 27.85
CA LEU A 184 2.14 11.15 26.52
C LEU A 184 3.41 11.97 26.26
N ALA A 185 3.68 13.01 27.05
CA ALA A 185 4.94 13.75 27.00
C ALA A 185 6.10 12.99 27.69
N THR A 186 5.82 11.98 28.51
CA THR A 186 6.84 11.14 29.14
C THR A 186 7.30 10.01 28.22
N THR A 187 8.54 9.54 28.40
CA THR A 187 9.08 8.40 27.63
C THR A 187 8.27 7.13 27.88
N GLU A 188 7.87 6.87 29.13
CA GLU A 188 7.04 5.73 29.50
C GLU A 188 5.66 5.80 28.83
N GLY A 189 5.06 6.99 28.78
CA GLY A 189 3.78 7.20 28.13
C GLY A 189 3.84 7.00 26.63
N GLN A 190 4.89 7.48 25.95
CA GLN A 190 5.10 7.22 24.52
C GLN A 190 5.31 5.74 24.22
N LEU A 191 6.08 5.02 25.05
CA LEU A 191 6.32 3.59 24.89
C LEU A 191 5.02 2.80 25.10
N ALA A 192 4.26 3.12 26.15
CA ALA A 192 2.97 2.48 26.43
C ALA A 192 1.96 2.75 25.30
N TYR A 193 1.91 3.98 24.80
CA TYR A 193 1.08 4.38 23.68
C TYR A 193 1.40 3.60 22.41
N PHE A 194 2.67 3.61 22.00
CA PHE A 194 3.13 2.88 20.82
C PHE A 194 2.89 1.38 20.97
N GLY A 195 3.18 0.80 22.13
CA GLY A 195 2.92 -0.60 22.44
C GLY A 195 1.44 -0.97 22.34
N LEU A 196 0.54 -0.11 22.85
CA LEU A 196 -0.90 -0.29 22.75
C LEU A 196 -1.38 -0.25 21.29
N ILE A 197 -0.89 0.71 20.49
CA ILE A 197 -1.23 0.81 19.07
C ILE A 197 -0.72 -0.41 18.30
N MET A 198 0.52 -0.83 18.54
CA MET A 198 1.10 -2.04 17.92
C MET A 198 0.30 -3.29 18.30
N LEU A 199 -0.10 -3.43 19.57
CA LEU A 199 -0.96 -4.51 20.01
C LEU A 199 -2.32 -4.46 19.29
N ALA A 200 -2.96 -3.29 19.24
CA ALA A 200 -4.24 -3.12 18.55
C ALA A 200 -4.15 -3.51 17.07
N ILE A 201 -3.07 -3.14 16.39
CA ILE A 201 -2.85 -3.49 14.97
C ILE A 201 -2.51 -4.97 14.82
N ALA A 202 -1.72 -5.57 15.71
CA ALA A 202 -1.45 -7.01 15.67
C ALA A 202 -2.74 -7.84 15.82
N LEU A 203 -3.70 -7.32 16.59
CA LEU A 203 -5.00 -7.96 16.83
C LEU A 203 -6.01 -7.70 15.71
N VAL A 204 -6.21 -6.44 15.33
CA VAL A 204 -7.29 -5.99 14.44
C VAL A 204 -6.81 -5.75 13.01
N GLY A 205 -5.51 -5.57 12.80
CA GLY A 205 -4.89 -5.34 11.49
C GLY A 205 -5.29 -6.38 10.44
N PRO A 206 -5.31 -7.69 10.73
CA PRO A 206 -5.77 -8.70 9.76
C PRO A 206 -7.19 -8.46 9.25
N LEU A 207 -8.09 -8.02 10.12
CA LEU A 207 -9.46 -7.68 9.76
C LEU A 207 -9.51 -6.41 8.89
N MET A 208 -8.68 -5.41 9.20
CA MET A 208 -8.58 -4.18 8.41
C MET A 208 -8.02 -4.47 7.01
N VAL A 209 -6.97 -5.27 6.91
CA VAL A 209 -6.36 -5.65 5.63
C VAL A 209 -7.33 -6.49 4.79
N GLN A 210 -8.04 -7.44 5.39
CA GLN A 210 -9.11 -8.18 4.72
C GLN A 210 -10.12 -7.23 4.05
N ARG A 211 -10.61 -6.24 4.80
CA ARG A 211 -11.61 -5.27 4.30
C ARG A 211 -11.02 -4.42 3.18
N LEU A 212 -9.78 -3.96 3.33
CA LEU A 212 -9.12 -3.10 2.36
C LEU A 212 -8.83 -3.82 1.04
N TRP A 213 -8.49 -5.10 1.12
CA TRP A 213 -8.23 -5.96 -0.05
C TRP A 213 -9.50 -6.57 -0.65
N HIS A 214 -10.68 -6.20 -0.15
CA HIS A 214 -11.98 -6.73 -0.59
C HIS A 214 -12.04 -8.27 -0.57
N CYS A 215 -11.35 -8.89 0.39
CA CYS A 215 -11.35 -10.34 0.53
C CYS A 215 -12.72 -10.83 1.00
N THR A 216 -13.32 -11.75 0.23
CA THR A 216 -14.62 -12.35 0.52
C THR A 216 -14.45 -13.79 1.03
N PRO A 217 -15.38 -14.32 1.85
CA PRO A 217 -15.34 -15.72 2.24
C PRO A 217 -15.29 -16.64 1.02
N LEU A 218 -14.41 -17.63 1.05
CA LEU A 218 -14.34 -18.63 0.00
C LEU A 218 -15.64 -19.45 -0.02
N ALA A 219 -16.24 -19.63 -1.19
CA ALA A 219 -17.49 -20.39 -1.34
C ALA A 219 -17.33 -21.82 -0.81
N ALA A 220 -18.42 -22.40 -0.31
CA ALA A 220 -18.46 -23.81 0.06
C ALA A 220 -18.24 -24.68 -1.20
N GLY A 221 -17.43 -25.74 -1.05
CA GLY A 221 -17.07 -26.65 -2.13
C GLY A 221 -15.73 -27.34 -1.88
N ASP A 222 -15.31 -28.18 -2.84
CA ASP A 222 -14.16 -29.09 -2.72
C ASP A 222 -12.87 -28.38 -2.27
N HIS A 223 -12.55 -27.22 -2.87
CA HIS A 223 -11.35 -26.47 -2.51
C HIS A 223 -11.37 -26.02 -1.05
N ARG A 224 -12.52 -25.52 -0.57
CA ARG A 224 -12.67 -25.07 0.81
C ARG A 224 -12.51 -26.27 1.74
N GLU A 225 -13.34 -27.30 1.59
CA GLU A 225 -13.34 -28.49 2.44
C GLU A 225 -11.97 -29.13 2.55
N ARG A 226 -11.23 -29.14 1.45
CA ARG A 226 -9.88 -29.67 1.38
C ARG A 226 -8.87 -28.86 2.18
N ILE A 227 -8.89 -27.53 2.06
CA ILE A 227 -8.06 -26.64 2.87
C ILE A 227 -8.43 -26.79 4.35
N GLU A 228 -9.73 -26.89 4.68
CA GLU A 228 -10.19 -27.12 6.05
C GLU A 228 -9.66 -28.46 6.60
N ALA A 229 -9.73 -29.54 5.82
CA ALA A 229 -9.19 -30.84 6.20
C ALA A 229 -7.67 -30.81 6.42
N LEU A 230 -6.92 -30.10 5.57
CA LEU A 230 -5.49 -29.91 5.75
C LEU A 230 -5.17 -29.14 7.04
N CYS A 231 -5.90 -28.06 7.32
CA CYS A 231 -5.75 -27.28 8.55
C CYS A 231 -6.08 -28.13 9.79
N ARG A 232 -7.13 -28.96 9.74
CA ARG A 232 -7.49 -29.91 10.80
C ARG A 232 -6.38 -30.91 11.07
N ARG A 233 -5.83 -31.55 10.03
CA ARG A 233 -4.69 -32.48 10.15
C ARG A 233 -3.45 -31.79 10.73
N ALA A 234 -3.22 -30.54 10.34
CA ALA A 234 -2.15 -29.74 10.89
C ALA A 234 -2.46 -29.21 12.31
N GLY A 235 -3.65 -29.41 12.88
CA GLY A 235 -4.04 -28.82 14.17
C GLY A 235 -4.03 -27.28 14.17
N MET A 236 -4.12 -26.66 12.99
CA MET A 236 -4.05 -25.22 12.82
C MET A 236 -5.46 -24.63 12.93
N ARG A 237 -5.68 -23.76 13.93
CA ARG A 237 -6.93 -23.02 14.09
C ARG A 237 -6.86 -21.69 13.35
N TYR A 238 -7.87 -21.40 12.56
CA TYR A 238 -8.04 -20.17 11.80
C TYR A 238 -9.49 -19.67 11.98
N ARG A 239 -9.74 -18.42 11.58
CA ARG A 239 -11.08 -17.82 11.60
C ARG A 239 -11.86 -18.16 10.34
N ASP A 240 -11.28 -17.92 9.17
CA ASP A 240 -11.93 -18.17 7.89
C ASP A 240 -10.90 -18.34 6.76
N ILE A 241 -11.36 -18.91 5.64
CA ILE A 241 -10.64 -19.00 4.38
C ILE A 241 -11.30 -17.99 3.43
N LEU A 242 -10.49 -17.11 2.86
CA LEU A 242 -10.94 -15.98 2.07
C LEU A 242 -10.40 -16.06 0.64
N SER A 243 -11.28 -15.74 -0.31
CA SER A 243 -10.89 -15.44 -1.69
C SER A 243 -10.22 -14.07 -1.74
N TRP A 244 -9.02 -14.01 -2.33
CA TRP A 244 -8.25 -12.79 -2.49
C TRP A 244 -8.30 -12.32 -3.95
N PRO A 245 -9.04 -11.24 -4.28
CA PRO A 245 -9.22 -10.77 -5.66
C PRO A 245 -8.01 -9.97 -6.19
N LEU A 246 -6.79 -10.32 -5.78
CA LEU A 246 -5.57 -9.60 -6.15
C LEU A 246 -5.34 -9.67 -7.68
N PHE A 247 -5.23 -8.51 -8.33
CA PHE A 247 -5.16 -8.39 -9.79
C PHE A 247 -6.32 -9.12 -10.48
N GLY A 248 -7.55 -8.82 -10.06
CA GLY A 248 -8.76 -9.51 -10.56
C GLY A 248 -8.78 -11.00 -10.22
N GLY A 249 -8.05 -11.42 -9.19
CA GLY A 249 -7.90 -12.81 -8.78
C GLY A 249 -7.00 -13.65 -9.70
N ARG A 250 -6.30 -13.03 -10.67
CA ARG A 250 -5.47 -13.74 -11.67
C ARG A 250 -4.05 -14.03 -11.21
N MET A 251 -3.61 -13.43 -10.10
CA MET A 251 -2.30 -13.74 -9.52
C MET A 251 -2.35 -15.10 -8.83
N VAL A 252 -1.35 -15.96 -9.04
CA VAL A 252 -1.27 -17.28 -8.37
C VAL A 252 -0.52 -17.11 -7.05
N THR A 253 -1.24 -16.99 -5.92
CA THR A 253 -0.62 -16.84 -4.60
C THR A 253 -1.59 -17.23 -3.48
N ALA A 254 -1.03 -17.69 -2.37
CA ALA A 254 -1.71 -17.86 -1.10
C ALA A 254 -0.91 -17.15 -0.01
N ALA A 255 -1.57 -16.79 1.08
CA ALA A 255 -0.92 -16.22 2.25
C ALA A 255 -1.73 -16.57 3.51
N VAL A 256 -1.07 -16.59 4.66
CA VAL A 256 -1.78 -16.60 5.95
C VAL A 256 -1.46 -15.32 6.71
N MET A 257 -2.50 -14.69 7.23
CA MET A 257 -2.40 -13.44 7.97
C MET A 257 -2.98 -13.59 9.36
N GLY A 258 -2.36 -12.96 10.36
CA GLY A 258 -2.89 -12.84 11.71
C GLY A 258 -2.23 -13.77 12.72
N LEU A 259 -1.79 -13.17 13.83
CA LEU A 259 -1.03 -13.85 14.87
C LEU A 259 -1.93 -14.73 15.74
N ILE A 260 -3.08 -14.19 16.16
CA ILE A 260 -4.03 -14.87 17.05
C ILE A 260 -5.06 -15.64 16.24
N ARG A 261 -5.39 -16.85 16.72
CA ARG A 261 -6.37 -17.77 16.14
C ARG A 261 -7.69 -17.10 15.70
N ARG A 262 -8.21 -16.15 16.50
CA ARG A 262 -9.48 -15.43 16.25
C ARG A 262 -9.42 -14.40 15.12
N PHE A 263 -8.23 -14.01 14.68
CA PHE A 263 -8.03 -13.06 13.57
C PHE A 263 -7.08 -13.63 12.52
N ARG A 264 -6.95 -14.95 12.47
CA ARG A 264 -6.11 -15.64 11.50
C ARG A 264 -6.92 -16.00 10.26
N TYR A 265 -6.53 -15.48 9.11
CA TYR A 265 -7.21 -15.70 7.83
C TYR A 265 -6.27 -16.37 6.84
N ILE A 266 -6.78 -17.38 6.13
CA ILE A 266 -6.08 -17.99 5.00
C ILE A 266 -6.58 -17.29 3.74
N LEU A 267 -5.69 -16.64 3.00
CA LEU A 267 -5.98 -15.96 1.76
C LEU A 267 -5.56 -16.85 0.60
N VAL A 268 -6.47 -17.08 -0.35
CA VAL A 268 -6.20 -17.85 -1.56
C VAL A 268 -6.76 -17.10 -2.75
N THR A 269 -5.98 -16.93 -3.81
CA THR A 269 -6.47 -16.31 -5.04
C THR A 269 -7.24 -17.32 -5.90
N PRO A 270 -8.28 -16.88 -6.65
CA PRO A 270 -9.01 -17.73 -7.58
C PRO A 270 -8.11 -18.47 -8.57
N ALA A 271 -7.16 -17.77 -9.21
CA ALA A 271 -6.27 -18.40 -10.18
C ALA A 271 -5.37 -19.50 -9.58
N LEU A 272 -5.04 -19.44 -8.29
CA LEU A 272 -4.33 -20.52 -7.64
C LEU A 272 -5.17 -21.79 -7.58
N LEU A 273 -6.46 -21.66 -7.26
CA LEU A 273 -7.38 -22.78 -7.18
C LEU A 273 -7.70 -23.38 -8.55
N ASP A 274 -7.79 -22.53 -9.58
CA ASP A 274 -8.13 -22.95 -10.94
C ASP A 274 -6.96 -23.61 -11.69
N LEU A 275 -5.72 -23.16 -11.44
CA LEU A 275 -4.55 -23.59 -12.21
C LEU A 275 -3.79 -24.77 -11.60
N LEU A 276 -3.79 -24.90 -10.27
CA LEU A 276 -3.03 -25.94 -9.59
C LEU A 276 -3.84 -27.23 -9.46
N ALA A 277 -3.18 -28.35 -9.69
CA ALA A 277 -3.75 -29.64 -9.38
C ALA A 277 -4.00 -29.72 -7.86
N PRO A 278 -4.97 -30.54 -7.41
CA PRO A 278 -5.28 -30.66 -6.00
C PRO A 278 -4.01 -30.86 -5.15
N ARG A 279 -3.15 -31.82 -5.47
CA ARG A 279 -1.95 -32.09 -4.65
C ARG A 279 -1.01 -30.89 -4.51
N GLU A 280 -0.95 -30.04 -5.52
CA GLU A 280 -0.13 -28.82 -5.51
C GLU A 280 -0.74 -27.75 -4.60
N ILE A 281 -2.07 -27.60 -4.59
CA ILE A 281 -2.78 -26.74 -3.63
C ILE A 281 -2.46 -27.16 -2.19
N ASP A 282 -2.49 -28.46 -1.90
CA ASP A 282 -2.16 -28.97 -0.56
C ASP A 282 -0.71 -28.62 -0.19
N ALA A 283 0.23 -28.75 -1.14
CA ALA A 283 1.63 -28.44 -0.91
C ALA A 283 1.84 -26.94 -0.61
N VAL A 284 1.21 -26.05 -1.38
CA VAL A 284 1.29 -24.60 -1.18
C VAL A 284 0.68 -24.21 0.17
N VAL A 285 -0.53 -24.68 0.47
CA VAL A 285 -1.18 -24.35 1.74
C VAL A 285 -0.43 -24.96 2.93
N ALA A 286 0.11 -26.17 2.79
CA ALA A 286 0.95 -26.78 3.84
C ALA A 286 2.24 -25.98 4.08
N HIS A 287 2.87 -25.46 3.03
CA HIS A 287 4.02 -24.56 3.14
C HIS A 287 3.66 -23.29 3.93
N GLU A 288 2.55 -22.65 3.59
CA GLU A 288 2.06 -21.44 4.27
C GLU A 288 1.71 -21.71 5.75
N ILE A 289 1.08 -22.85 6.06
CA ILE A 289 0.83 -23.28 7.45
C ILE A 289 2.14 -23.52 8.20
N GLY A 290 3.17 -24.02 7.51
CA GLY A 290 4.50 -24.26 8.06
C GLY A 290 5.14 -23.00 8.64
N HIS A 291 4.97 -21.84 8.00
CA HIS A 291 5.47 -20.55 8.47
C HIS A 291 4.87 -20.11 9.81
N ILE A 292 3.71 -20.62 10.20
CA ILE A 292 3.02 -20.24 11.44
C ILE A 292 3.41 -21.13 12.63
N LYS A 293 3.83 -22.37 12.33
CA LYS A 293 4.17 -23.35 13.36
C LYS A 293 5.63 -23.28 13.81
N ARG A 294 6.49 -22.69 12.98
CA ARG A 294 7.87 -22.34 13.36
C ARG A 294 7.86 -21.03 14.13
#